data_AF-T1EFZ9-F1
#
_entry.id   AF-T1EFZ9-F1
#
_cell.length_a   1.000
_cell.length_b   1.000
_cell.length_c   1.000
_cell.angle_alpha   90.00
_cell.angle_beta   90.00
_cell.angle_gamma   90.00
#
_symmetry.space_group_name_H-M   'P 1'
#
loop_
_entity.id
_entity.type
_entity.pdbx_description
1 polymer ?
#
loop_
_entity_poly.entity_id
_entity_poly.type
_entity_poly.pdbx_seq_one_letter_code
_entity_poly.pdbx_strand_id
1 'polypeptide(L)'
;MKAHSFVRENAPKVLRHKSTESSGALCPDFTKYLYFLFAPTLLYRDEYPRSPGPIRWDYVVSNFGQVFACLFYIHYIFERFCIPVFKNFDHHFVTPRHFVVSVFSCMLPATLLLFIGFFAILHSWLNAFAEMLRFADRLFYKDWWNSPSFSNWYRTWNVVVHDWLYTYIYQDFSLIVRKCSRTFHMAIVFLLSAIVHEYIFSVAFGFFYPVLFFMFAGLGFGFTFLPLKSQMCGNVFLWVALFFGNGIIMCLYSMEWYARRRCPVYTDSYADYFIPRSWTCDFSAIRPYAGDLHAGSTDEAGQAYVPNKEL
;
A
#
# COMPACT_ATOMS: atom_id res chain seq x y z
N MET A 1 4.10 -11.60 -8.97
CA MET A 1 4.98 -12.20 -7.93
C MET A 1 4.89 -13.73 -7.89
N LYS A 2 3.73 -14.34 -7.63
CA LYS A 2 3.60 -15.82 -7.57
C LYS A 2 4.00 -16.55 -8.86
N ALA A 3 3.47 -16.13 -10.01
CA ALA A 3 3.84 -16.71 -11.30
C ALA A 3 5.36 -16.64 -11.57
N HIS A 4 5.99 -15.49 -11.27
CA HIS A 4 7.44 -15.33 -11.35
C HIS A 4 8.19 -16.32 -10.46
N SER A 5 7.79 -16.46 -9.20
CA SER A 5 8.40 -17.40 -8.26
C SER A 5 8.30 -18.85 -8.76
N PHE A 6 7.12 -19.25 -9.25
CA PHE A 6 6.91 -20.58 -9.80
C PHE A 6 7.85 -20.88 -10.98
N VAL A 7 7.95 -19.97 -11.94
CA VAL A 7 8.85 -20.14 -13.10
C VAL A 7 10.31 -20.16 -12.65
N ARG A 8 10.70 -19.22 -11.80
CA ARG A 8 12.09 -19.03 -11.37
C ARG A 8 12.64 -20.20 -10.54
N GLU A 9 11.80 -20.86 -9.74
CA GLU A 9 12.16 -22.03 -8.94
C GLU A 9 12.21 -23.32 -9.77
N ASN A 10 11.35 -23.46 -10.78
CA ASN A 10 11.28 -24.67 -11.60
C ASN A 10 12.23 -24.65 -12.80
N ALA A 11 12.55 -23.49 -13.37
CA ALA A 11 13.44 -23.39 -14.53
C ALA A 11 14.83 -24.02 -14.29
N PRO A 12 15.53 -23.80 -13.15
CA PRO A 12 16.82 -24.43 -12.88
C PRO A 12 16.71 -25.97 -12.75
N LYS A 13 15.60 -26.49 -12.23
CA LYS A 13 15.38 -27.95 -12.11
C LYS A 13 15.32 -28.57 -13.50
N VAL A 14 14.56 -27.96 -14.41
CA VAL A 14 14.44 -28.38 -15.82
C VAL A 14 15.77 -28.31 -16.55
N LEU A 15 16.52 -27.22 -16.37
CA LEU A 15 17.82 -27.05 -17.02
C LEU A 15 18.86 -28.07 -16.54
N ARG A 16 18.90 -28.37 -15.23
CA ARG A 16 19.82 -29.39 -14.65
C ARG A 16 19.47 -30.81 -15.10
N HIS A 17 18.21 -31.11 -15.29
CA HIS A 17 17.82 -32.44 -15.74
C HIS A 17 18.05 -32.65 -17.24
N LYS A 18 17.90 -31.61 -18.07
CA LYS A 18 18.29 -31.69 -19.47
C LYS A 18 19.79 -32.03 -19.63
N SER A 19 20.64 -31.66 -18.68
CA SER A 19 22.07 -32.04 -18.67
C SER A 19 22.36 -33.43 -18.08
N THR A 20 21.39 -34.11 -17.47
CA THR A 20 21.57 -35.42 -16.82
C THR A 20 20.43 -36.33 -17.28
N GLU A 21 20.66 -37.15 -18.32
CA GLU A 21 19.69 -38.07 -18.96
C GLU A 21 19.00 -39.05 -17.97
N SER A 22 18.15 -38.54 -17.10
CA SER A 22 17.33 -39.31 -16.17
C SER A 22 15.87 -39.11 -16.57
N SER A 23 15.01 -40.09 -16.30
CA SER A 23 13.63 -40.11 -16.81
C SER A 23 12.64 -39.97 -15.65
N GLY A 24 12.55 -38.77 -15.08
CA GLY A 24 11.61 -38.46 -13.98
C GLY A 24 10.68 -37.31 -14.32
N ALA A 25 9.49 -37.27 -13.71
CA ALA A 25 8.56 -36.15 -13.89
C ALA A 25 9.12 -34.88 -13.23
N LEU A 26 9.53 -33.89 -14.05
CA LEU A 26 10.14 -32.65 -13.56
C LEU A 26 9.19 -31.52 -13.26
N CYS A 27 8.09 -31.48 -13.98
CA CYS A 27 7.11 -30.43 -13.83
C CYS A 27 6.30 -30.74 -12.57
N PRO A 28 6.16 -29.76 -11.65
CA PRO A 28 5.32 -29.97 -10.50
C PRO A 28 3.88 -30.20 -10.96
N ASP A 29 3.20 -31.09 -10.24
CA ASP A 29 1.78 -31.37 -10.48
C ASP A 29 0.94 -30.08 -10.35
N PHE A 30 -0.12 -29.98 -11.15
CA PHE A 30 -1.01 -28.82 -11.17
C PHE A 30 -1.61 -28.56 -9.80
N THR A 31 -1.89 -29.62 -9.03
CA THR A 31 -2.38 -29.54 -7.65
C THR A 31 -1.45 -28.73 -6.73
N LYS A 32 -0.13 -28.89 -6.89
CA LYS A 32 0.87 -28.16 -6.09
C LYS A 32 0.89 -26.68 -6.44
N TYR A 33 0.79 -26.37 -7.73
CA TYR A 33 0.70 -24.98 -8.19
C TYR A 33 -0.60 -24.31 -7.73
N LEU A 34 -1.73 -25.00 -7.83
CA LEU A 34 -3.02 -24.51 -7.36
C LEU A 34 -3.00 -24.23 -5.85
N TYR A 35 -2.42 -25.14 -5.06
CA TYR A 35 -2.23 -24.92 -3.63
C TYR A 35 -1.38 -23.69 -3.34
N PHE A 36 -0.25 -23.53 -4.04
CA PHE A 36 0.62 -22.35 -3.90
C PHE A 36 -0.10 -21.05 -4.24
N LEU A 37 -1.01 -21.05 -5.23
CA LEU A 37 -1.76 -19.86 -5.62
C LEU A 37 -2.58 -19.29 -4.46
N PHE A 38 -3.10 -20.14 -3.59
CA PHE A 38 -3.86 -19.73 -2.40
C PHE A 38 -3.02 -19.63 -1.12
N ALA A 39 -1.86 -20.31 -1.05
CA ALA A 39 -0.99 -20.28 0.13
C ALA A 39 -0.55 -18.84 0.47
N PRO A 40 -0.51 -18.42 1.75
CA PRO A 40 -0.15 -17.07 2.16
C PRO A 40 1.37 -16.81 2.11
N THR A 41 2.03 -17.27 1.06
CA THR A 41 3.46 -17.05 0.78
C THR A 41 3.66 -16.72 -0.69
N LEU A 42 4.73 -16.00 -1.00
CA LEU A 42 5.13 -15.66 -2.36
C LEU A 42 6.29 -16.52 -2.88
N LEU A 43 6.87 -17.38 -2.03
CA LEU A 43 7.95 -18.28 -2.41
C LEU A 43 7.38 -19.66 -2.78
N TYR A 44 7.64 -20.11 -4.00
CA TYR A 44 7.23 -21.41 -4.49
C TYR A 44 8.14 -22.53 -3.94
N ARG A 45 7.52 -23.58 -3.40
CA ARG A 45 8.15 -24.84 -2.99
C ARG A 45 7.22 -25.99 -3.37
N ASP A 46 7.79 -27.15 -3.69
CA ASP A 46 6.98 -28.33 -4.04
C ASP A 46 6.27 -28.93 -2.82
N GLU A 47 6.82 -28.70 -1.64
CA GLU A 47 6.29 -29.14 -0.36
C GLU A 47 6.42 -28.01 0.66
N TYR A 48 5.34 -27.79 1.41
CA TYR A 48 5.25 -26.79 2.47
C TYR A 48 4.98 -27.47 3.80
N PRO A 49 5.51 -26.95 4.92
CA PRO A 49 5.18 -27.48 6.22
C PRO A 49 3.68 -27.35 6.47
N ARG A 50 3.04 -28.48 6.82
CA ARG A 50 1.60 -28.55 7.07
C ARG A 50 1.30 -28.61 8.56
N SER A 51 0.21 -27.99 8.97
CA SER A 51 -0.27 -28.12 10.35
C SER A 51 -0.73 -29.56 10.59
N PRO A 52 -0.30 -30.22 11.69
CA PRO A 52 -0.58 -31.64 11.92
C PRO A 52 -2.03 -31.95 12.33
N GLY A 53 -2.80 -30.94 12.75
CA GLY A 53 -4.17 -31.08 13.22
C GLY A 53 -5.25 -30.79 12.18
N PRO A 54 -6.53 -31.03 12.53
CA PRO A 54 -7.67 -30.59 11.72
C PRO A 54 -7.77 -29.06 11.67
N ILE A 55 -8.47 -28.54 10.66
CA ILE A 55 -8.71 -27.11 10.50
C ILE A 55 -9.58 -26.61 11.65
N ARG A 56 -9.11 -25.61 12.40
CA ARG A 56 -9.87 -24.97 13.47
C ARG A 56 -10.79 -23.90 12.87
N TRP A 57 -12.01 -24.29 12.51
CA TRP A 57 -12.98 -23.38 11.88
C TRP A 57 -13.36 -22.20 12.77
N ASP A 58 -13.39 -22.36 14.09
CA ASP A 58 -13.64 -21.25 15.01
C ASP A 58 -12.57 -20.16 14.89
N TYR A 59 -11.31 -20.56 14.73
CA TYR A 59 -10.20 -19.64 14.50
C TYR A 59 -10.33 -18.95 13.13
N VAL A 60 -10.71 -19.69 12.08
CA VAL A 60 -10.92 -19.13 10.73
C VAL A 60 -12.04 -18.09 10.75
N VAL A 61 -13.20 -18.45 11.29
CA VAL A 61 -14.38 -17.57 11.37
C VAL A 61 -14.09 -16.34 12.23
N SER A 62 -13.40 -16.51 13.37
CA SER A 62 -12.97 -15.39 14.21
C SER A 62 -12.06 -14.42 13.44
N ASN A 63 -11.06 -14.91 12.71
CA ASN A 63 -10.17 -14.05 11.94
C ASN A 63 -10.91 -13.33 10.80
N PHE A 64 -11.82 -14.00 10.09
CA PHE A 64 -12.64 -13.32 9.07
C PHE A 64 -13.59 -12.29 9.68
N GLY A 65 -14.16 -12.57 10.86
CA GLY A 65 -14.94 -11.61 11.62
C GLY A 65 -14.12 -10.38 12.02
N GLN A 66 -12.85 -10.58 12.43
CA GLN A 66 -11.91 -9.50 12.71
C GLN A 66 -11.59 -8.67 11.47
N VAL A 67 -11.37 -9.30 10.30
CA VAL A 67 -11.17 -8.59 9.02
C VAL A 67 -12.40 -7.72 8.70
N PHE A 68 -13.60 -8.28 8.80
CA PHE A 68 -14.84 -7.54 8.56
C PHE A 68 -14.96 -6.35 9.51
N ALA A 69 -14.77 -6.54 10.82
CA ALA A 69 -14.78 -5.45 11.80
C ALA A 69 -13.74 -4.37 11.48
N CYS A 70 -12.53 -4.75 11.06
CA CYS A 70 -11.49 -3.81 10.65
C CYS A 70 -11.91 -2.99 9.43
N LEU A 71 -12.60 -3.58 8.44
CA LEU A 71 -13.10 -2.85 7.27
C LEU A 71 -14.15 -1.80 7.66
N PHE A 72 -15.10 -2.14 8.54
CA PHE A 72 -16.06 -1.16 9.07
C PHE A 72 -15.36 -0.05 9.85
N TYR A 73 -14.34 -0.40 10.65
CA TYR A 73 -13.61 0.58 11.43
C TYR A 73 -12.78 1.52 10.54
N ILE A 74 -12.15 1.01 9.48
CA ILE A 74 -11.49 1.83 8.45
C ILE A 74 -12.49 2.80 7.82
N HIS A 75 -13.66 2.31 7.40
CA HIS A 75 -14.70 3.16 6.81
C HIS A 75 -15.14 4.27 7.78
N TYR A 76 -15.38 3.93 9.05
CA TYR A 76 -15.73 4.89 10.09
C TYR A 76 -14.63 5.95 10.29
N ILE A 77 -13.35 5.56 10.27
CA ILE A 77 -12.23 6.51 10.38
C ILE A 77 -12.24 7.48 9.21
N PHE A 78 -12.44 6.99 7.99
CA PHE A 78 -12.53 7.86 6.82
C PHE A 78 -13.68 8.86 6.94
N GLU A 79 -14.89 8.41 7.29
CA GLU A 79 -16.05 9.30 7.41
C GLU A 79 -15.91 10.36 8.51
N ARG A 80 -15.31 9.99 9.65
CA ARG A 80 -15.24 10.88 10.81
C ARG A 80 -14.01 11.77 10.86
N PHE A 81 -12.86 11.28 10.38
CA PHE A 81 -11.59 11.98 10.55
C PHE A 81 -10.96 12.44 9.22
N CYS A 82 -11.15 11.72 8.12
CA CYS A 82 -10.54 12.10 6.84
C CYS A 82 -11.45 13.01 6.02
N ILE A 83 -12.71 12.62 5.82
CA ILE A 83 -13.65 13.37 4.96
C ILE A 83 -13.85 14.81 5.48
N PRO A 84 -14.12 15.09 6.76
CA PRO A 84 -14.42 16.45 7.21
C PRO A 84 -13.27 17.43 7.01
N VAL A 85 -12.02 16.95 7.06
CA VAL A 85 -10.82 17.78 6.87
C VAL A 85 -10.75 18.31 5.44
N PHE A 86 -11.16 17.51 4.44
CA PHE A 86 -11.05 17.87 3.02
C PHE A 86 -12.40 18.17 2.36
N LYS A 87 -13.53 17.97 3.07
CA LYS A 87 -14.88 18.22 2.55
C LYS A 87 -15.10 19.68 2.17
N ASN A 88 -14.33 20.62 2.73
CA ASN A 88 -14.38 22.04 2.35
C ASN A 88 -13.04 22.49 1.74
N PHE A 89 -12.42 21.65 0.92
CA PHE A 89 -11.16 21.98 0.24
C PHE A 89 -11.25 23.27 -0.58
N ASP A 90 -10.55 24.30 -0.13
CA ASP A 90 -10.49 25.64 -0.70
C ASP A 90 -9.02 26.10 -0.89
N HIS A 91 -8.77 27.23 -1.54
CA HIS A 91 -7.43 27.75 -1.84
C HIS A 91 -6.54 27.86 -0.59
N HIS A 92 -7.18 28.11 0.56
CA HIS A 92 -6.52 28.24 1.85
C HIS A 92 -5.69 26.99 2.23
N PHE A 93 -6.06 25.79 1.78
CA PHE A 93 -5.33 24.55 2.08
C PHE A 93 -3.93 24.48 1.46
N VAL A 94 -3.70 25.22 0.36
CA VAL A 94 -2.41 25.28 -0.33
C VAL A 94 -1.43 26.24 0.37
N THR A 95 -1.93 27.09 1.28
CA THR A 95 -1.08 27.99 2.07
C THR A 95 -0.22 27.19 3.05
N PRO A 96 1.10 27.49 3.21
CA PRO A 96 2.00 26.69 4.04
C PRO A 96 1.51 26.45 5.47
N ARG A 97 0.88 27.46 6.10
CA ARG A 97 0.30 27.36 7.45
C ARG A 97 -0.79 26.29 7.52
N HIS A 98 -1.75 26.33 6.60
CA HIS A 98 -2.88 25.39 6.57
C HIS A 98 -2.45 24.00 6.11
N PHE A 99 -1.48 23.91 5.20
CA PHE A 99 -0.89 22.64 4.79
C PHE A 99 -0.28 21.91 5.98
N VAL A 100 0.55 22.61 6.78
CA VAL A 100 1.14 22.03 8.00
C VAL A 100 0.06 21.55 8.97
N VAL A 101 -0.96 22.38 9.25
CA VAL A 101 -2.09 21.99 10.12
C VAL A 101 -2.84 20.77 9.57
N SER A 102 -3.04 20.69 8.25
CA SER A 102 -3.71 19.57 7.59
C SER A 102 -2.91 18.27 7.71
N VAL A 103 -1.59 18.35 7.51
CA VAL A 103 -0.69 17.21 7.71
C VAL A 103 -0.77 16.71 9.16
N PHE A 104 -0.66 17.60 10.15
CA PHE A 104 -0.78 17.23 11.57
C PHE A 104 -2.13 16.60 11.90
N SER A 105 -3.22 17.13 11.32
CA SER A 105 -4.57 16.57 11.50
C SER A 105 -4.71 15.18 10.88
N CYS A 106 -3.95 14.89 9.82
CA CYS A 106 -3.93 13.59 9.14
C CYS A 106 -3.02 12.54 9.80
N MET A 107 -2.04 12.94 10.63
CA MET A 107 -1.07 12.01 11.21
C MET A 107 -1.73 10.90 12.03
N LEU A 108 -2.65 11.25 12.93
CA LEU A 108 -3.35 10.26 13.76
C LEU A 108 -4.25 9.31 12.95
N PRO A 109 -5.20 9.79 12.11
CA PRO A 109 -6.04 8.88 11.34
C PRO A 109 -5.21 8.04 10.35
N ALA A 110 -4.18 8.60 9.71
CA ALA A 110 -3.34 7.85 8.80
C ALA A 110 -2.57 6.73 9.51
N THR A 111 -1.99 7.00 10.69
CA THR A 111 -1.29 5.96 11.45
C THR A 111 -2.27 4.91 12.01
N LEU A 112 -3.48 5.29 12.43
CA LEU A 112 -4.50 4.31 12.80
C LEU A 112 -4.85 3.39 11.63
N LEU A 113 -5.05 3.95 10.44
CA LEU A 113 -5.30 3.17 9.23
C LEU A 113 -4.14 2.23 8.88
N LEU A 114 -2.90 2.66 9.09
CA LEU A 114 -1.72 1.80 8.95
C LEU A 114 -1.81 0.59 9.89
N PHE A 115 -2.11 0.80 11.18
CA PHE A 115 -2.22 -0.29 12.16
C PHE A 115 -3.37 -1.25 11.86
N ILE A 116 -4.55 -0.71 11.52
CA ILE A 116 -5.73 -1.54 11.24
C ILE A 116 -5.55 -2.31 9.94
N GLY A 117 -5.01 -1.65 8.90
CA GLY A 117 -4.70 -2.31 7.63
C GLY A 117 -3.65 -3.41 7.79
N PHE A 118 -2.59 -3.15 8.58
CA PHE A 118 -1.60 -4.16 8.96
C PHE A 118 -2.26 -5.36 9.64
N PHE A 119 -3.06 -5.13 10.68
CA PHE A 119 -3.70 -6.19 11.44
C PHE A 119 -4.75 -6.96 10.61
N ALA A 120 -5.54 -6.27 9.80
CA ALA A 120 -6.55 -6.88 8.95
C ALA A 120 -5.90 -7.80 7.91
N ILE A 121 -4.87 -7.33 7.21
CA ILE A 121 -4.26 -8.08 6.10
C ILE A 121 -3.20 -9.05 6.60
N LEU A 122 -2.14 -8.56 7.25
CA LEU A 122 -0.97 -9.40 7.56
C LEU A 122 -1.20 -10.35 8.73
N HIS A 123 -2.06 -9.97 9.69
CA HIS A 123 -2.43 -10.85 10.78
C HIS A 123 -3.66 -11.67 10.44
N SER A 124 -4.84 -11.05 10.39
CA SER A 124 -6.12 -11.76 10.39
C SER A 124 -6.37 -12.50 9.06
N TRP A 125 -6.23 -11.82 7.93
CA TRP A 125 -6.47 -12.41 6.61
C TRP A 125 -5.48 -13.53 6.29
N LEU A 126 -4.16 -13.27 6.41
CA LEU A 126 -3.17 -14.30 6.12
C LEU A 126 -3.27 -15.52 7.07
N ASN A 127 -3.56 -15.33 8.36
CA ASN A 127 -3.77 -16.45 9.28
C ASN A 127 -5.06 -17.23 8.98
N ALA A 128 -6.14 -16.57 8.57
CA ALA A 128 -7.36 -17.25 8.13
C ALA A 128 -7.07 -18.19 6.96
N PHE A 129 -6.39 -17.68 5.92
CA PHE A 129 -5.97 -18.49 4.77
C PHE A 129 -4.96 -19.58 5.15
N ALA A 130 -4.01 -19.27 6.05
CA ALA A 130 -3.04 -20.25 6.53
C ALA A 130 -3.73 -21.43 7.22
N GLU A 131 -4.69 -21.16 8.11
CA GLU A 131 -5.43 -22.21 8.82
C GLU A 131 -6.31 -23.02 7.85
N MET A 132 -7.08 -22.37 6.97
CA MET A 132 -7.91 -23.07 5.96
C MET A 132 -7.08 -24.00 5.07
N LEU A 133 -5.87 -23.57 4.70
CA LEU A 133 -4.97 -24.35 3.84
C LEU A 133 -4.09 -25.32 4.63
N ARG A 134 -4.18 -25.35 5.97
CA ARG A 134 -3.25 -26.09 6.87
C ARG A 134 -1.79 -25.75 6.60
N PHE A 135 -1.50 -24.49 6.30
CA PHE A 135 -0.16 -23.95 6.13
C PHE A 135 0.45 -23.63 7.51
N ALA A 136 1.58 -24.27 7.84
CA ALA A 136 2.19 -24.15 9.16
C ALA A 136 3.14 -22.97 9.29
N ASP A 137 3.72 -22.48 8.19
CA ASP A 137 4.63 -21.34 8.23
C ASP A 137 3.85 -20.02 8.32
N ARG A 138 3.65 -19.53 9.55
CA ARG A 138 2.80 -18.35 9.82
C ARG A 138 3.59 -17.09 10.15
N LEU A 139 4.89 -17.07 9.83
CA LEU A 139 5.76 -15.93 10.11
C LEU A 139 5.61 -14.84 9.02
N PHE A 140 4.44 -14.20 8.96
CA PHE A 140 4.16 -13.17 7.96
C PHE A 140 4.79 -11.81 8.28
N TYR A 141 5.09 -11.57 9.55
CA TYR A 141 5.74 -10.38 10.07
C TYR A 141 6.50 -10.71 11.37
N LYS A 142 7.43 -9.84 11.76
CA LYS A 142 8.15 -9.90 13.05
C LYS A 142 7.79 -8.67 13.89
N ASP A 143 8.45 -8.49 15.03
CA ASP A 143 8.28 -7.36 15.96
C ASP A 143 8.81 -6.03 15.39
N TRP A 144 8.27 -5.63 14.23
CA TRP A 144 8.71 -4.47 13.46
C TRP A 144 8.57 -3.15 14.24
N TRP A 145 7.66 -3.09 15.21
CA TRP A 145 7.45 -1.94 16.11
C TRP A 145 8.62 -1.67 17.05
N ASN A 146 9.43 -2.69 17.34
CA ASN A 146 10.66 -2.59 18.14
C ASN A 146 11.90 -2.34 17.26
N SER A 147 11.73 -2.05 15.97
CA SER A 147 12.86 -1.89 15.06
C SER A 147 13.72 -0.67 15.43
N PRO A 148 15.05 -0.83 15.48
CA PRO A 148 15.98 0.27 15.78
C PRO A 148 16.43 1.06 14.55
N SER A 149 16.11 0.59 13.35
CA SER A 149 16.50 1.25 12.10
C SER A 149 15.47 0.97 11.00
N PHE A 150 15.41 1.87 10.02
CA PHE A 150 14.59 1.68 8.83
C PHE A 150 14.96 0.39 8.09
N SER A 151 16.25 0.04 8.04
CA SER A 151 16.71 -1.21 7.43
C SER A 151 16.08 -2.43 8.08
N ASN A 152 15.96 -2.46 9.41
CA ASN A 152 15.33 -3.58 10.12
C ASN A 152 13.80 -3.57 9.93
N TRP A 153 13.19 -2.38 9.94
CA TRP A 153 11.75 -2.22 9.75
C TRP A 153 11.30 -2.80 8.39
N TYR A 154 11.98 -2.48 7.29
CA TYR A 154 11.67 -3.02 5.95
C TYR A 154 11.73 -4.56 5.87
N ARG A 155 12.56 -5.21 6.70
CA ARG A 155 12.71 -6.68 6.72
C ARG A 155 11.68 -7.38 7.59
N THR A 156 11.09 -6.67 8.54
CA THR A 156 10.26 -7.24 9.60
C THR A 156 8.77 -6.91 9.44
N TRP A 157 8.43 -5.80 8.78
CA TRP A 157 7.04 -5.35 8.59
C TRP A 157 6.19 -6.34 7.80
N ASN A 158 6.65 -6.72 6.60
CA ASN A 158 5.95 -7.65 5.71
C ASN A 158 6.98 -8.65 5.17
N VAL A 159 7.19 -9.72 5.92
CA VAL A 159 8.18 -10.76 5.62
C VAL A 159 7.84 -11.45 4.29
N VAL A 160 6.54 -11.63 3.99
CA VAL A 160 6.09 -12.28 2.76
C VAL A 160 6.58 -11.58 1.50
N VAL A 161 6.43 -10.25 1.45
CA VAL A 161 6.90 -9.45 0.30
C VAL A 161 8.42 -9.25 0.37
N HIS A 162 8.96 -9.01 1.56
CA HIS A 162 10.40 -8.87 1.77
C HIS A 162 11.17 -10.08 1.25
N ASP A 163 10.75 -11.30 1.61
CA ASP A 163 11.44 -12.52 1.23
C ASP A 163 11.38 -12.75 -0.28
N TRP A 164 10.25 -12.42 -0.92
CA TRP A 164 10.14 -12.46 -2.38
C TRP A 164 11.11 -11.48 -3.05
N LEU A 165 11.17 -10.23 -2.57
CA LEU A 165 12.09 -9.21 -3.08
C LEU A 165 13.54 -9.62 -2.85
N TYR A 166 13.85 -10.16 -1.68
CA TYR A 166 15.20 -10.58 -1.34
C TYR A 166 15.66 -11.78 -2.17
N THR A 167 14.87 -12.84 -2.24
CA THR A 167 15.23 -14.08 -2.95
C THR A 167 15.25 -13.90 -4.46
N TYR A 168 14.28 -13.21 -5.04
CA TYR A 168 14.13 -13.18 -6.51
C TYR A 168 14.62 -11.92 -7.18
N ILE A 169 14.71 -10.80 -6.46
CA ILE A 169 15.22 -9.55 -7.04
C ILE A 169 16.64 -9.30 -6.54
N TYR A 170 16.84 -9.20 -5.22
CA TYR A 170 18.15 -8.88 -4.66
C TYR A 170 19.20 -9.95 -4.98
N GLN A 171 18.93 -11.22 -4.63
CA GLN A 171 19.90 -12.30 -4.84
C GLN A 171 20.18 -12.53 -6.33
N ASP A 172 19.15 -12.65 -7.17
CA ASP A 172 19.33 -12.86 -8.61
C ASP A 172 20.08 -11.70 -9.27
N PHE A 173 19.73 -10.45 -8.95
CA PHE A 173 20.44 -9.30 -9.49
C PHE A 173 21.88 -9.23 -8.99
N SER A 174 22.13 -9.63 -7.75
CA SER A 174 23.50 -9.73 -7.22
C SER A 174 24.35 -10.80 -7.92
N LEU A 175 23.71 -11.89 -8.38
CA LEU A 175 24.36 -12.95 -9.14
C LEU A 175 24.64 -12.53 -10.59
N ILE A 176 23.73 -11.77 -11.22
CA ILE A 176 23.89 -11.26 -12.58
C ILE A 176 24.94 -10.13 -12.62
N VAL A 177 24.85 -9.18 -11.69
CA VAL A 177 25.69 -7.97 -11.65
C VAL A 177 26.62 -8.01 -10.43
N ARG A 178 27.54 -8.97 -10.42
CA ARG A 178 28.47 -9.23 -9.30
C ARG A 178 29.42 -8.08 -8.98
N LYS A 179 29.72 -7.22 -9.95
CA LYS A 179 30.71 -6.13 -9.83
C LYS A 179 30.17 -4.88 -9.13
N CYS A 180 28.86 -4.78 -8.89
CA CYS A 180 28.25 -3.62 -8.24
C CYS A 180 28.24 -3.74 -6.72
N SER A 181 28.13 -2.58 -6.04
CA SER A 181 28.07 -2.52 -4.58
C SER A 181 26.74 -3.05 -4.03
N ARG A 182 26.74 -3.50 -2.77
CA ARG A 182 25.51 -3.91 -2.07
C ARG A 182 24.45 -2.81 -2.05
N THR A 183 24.88 -1.57 -1.87
CA THR A 183 24.01 -0.38 -1.91
C THR A 183 23.31 -0.24 -3.25
N PHE A 184 23.99 -0.54 -4.37
CA PHE A 184 23.38 -0.51 -5.69
C PHE A 184 22.29 -1.58 -5.83
N HIS A 185 22.57 -2.82 -5.41
CA HIS A 185 21.56 -3.89 -5.43
C HIS A 185 20.35 -3.55 -4.54
N MET A 186 20.57 -2.96 -3.37
CA MET A 186 19.49 -2.46 -2.51
C MET A 186 18.69 -1.34 -3.20
N ALA A 187 19.37 -0.37 -3.83
CA ALA A 187 18.70 0.74 -4.52
C ALA A 187 17.75 0.24 -5.63
N ILE A 188 18.15 -0.78 -6.40
CA ILE A 188 17.30 -1.39 -7.43
C ILE A 188 16.04 -2.03 -6.83
N VAL A 189 16.18 -2.75 -5.71
CA VAL A 189 15.02 -3.36 -5.03
C VAL A 189 14.07 -2.29 -4.50
N PHE A 190 14.61 -1.23 -3.89
CA PHE A 190 13.81 -0.11 -3.40
C PHE A 190 13.10 0.64 -4.53
N LEU A 191 13.80 0.88 -5.64
CA LEU A 191 13.24 1.53 -6.83
C LEU A 191 12.09 0.71 -7.42
N LEU A 192 12.30 -0.60 -7.61
CA LEU A 192 11.26 -1.52 -8.10
C LEU A 192 10.04 -1.51 -7.16
N SER A 193 10.29 -1.61 -5.85
CA SER A 193 9.23 -1.56 -4.83
C SER A 193 8.46 -0.24 -4.92
N ALA A 194 9.14 0.91 -4.98
CA ALA A 194 8.51 2.21 -5.06
C ALA A 194 7.66 2.39 -6.31
N ILE A 195 8.13 1.92 -7.48
CA ILE A 195 7.37 1.95 -8.74
C ILE A 195 6.07 1.14 -8.61
N VAL A 196 6.14 -0.07 -8.02
CA VAL A 196 4.95 -0.91 -7.85
C VAL A 196 3.94 -0.27 -6.88
N HIS A 197 4.41 0.33 -5.78
CA HIS A 197 3.53 1.02 -4.84
C HIS A 197 2.85 2.23 -5.50
N GLU A 198 3.61 3.04 -6.25
CA GLU A 198 3.06 4.18 -6.99
C GLU A 198 2.08 3.75 -8.08
N TYR A 199 2.38 2.65 -8.78
CA TYR A 199 1.47 2.07 -9.77
C TYR A 199 0.13 1.67 -9.16
N ILE A 200 0.14 1.00 -7.99
CA ILE A 200 -1.08 0.63 -7.28
C ILE A 200 -1.89 1.88 -6.93
N PHE A 201 -1.24 2.92 -6.38
CA PHE A 201 -1.91 4.16 -6.01
C PHE A 201 -2.47 4.89 -7.24
N SER A 202 -1.68 4.97 -8.31
CA SER A 202 -2.08 5.64 -9.55
C SER A 202 -3.29 4.99 -10.21
N VAL A 203 -3.34 3.65 -10.21
CA VAL A 203 -4.49 2.90 -10.72
C VAL A 203 -5.70 3.03 -9.79
N ALA A 204 -5.50 2.98 -8.47
CA ALA A 204 -6.60 3.08 -7.50
C ALA A 204 -7.25 4.47 -7.48
N PHE A 205 -6.46 5.54 -7.56
CA PHE A 205 -6.95 6.93 -7.56
C PHE A 205 -7.26 7.45 -8.97
N GLY A 206 -6.81 6.78 -10.03
CA GLY A 206 -7.03 7.23 -11.41
C GLY A 206 -6.26 8.51 -11.78
N PHE A 207 -5.15 8.81 -11.11
CA PHE A 207 -4.24 9.90 -11.46
C PHE A 207 -2.80 9.58 -11.02
N PHE A 208 -1.81 10.18 -11.66
CA PHE A 208 -0.41 9.99 -11.31
C PHE A 208 0.08 11.13 -10.42
N TYR A 209 0.35 10.84 -9.14
CA TYR A 209 0.88 11.82 -8.20
C TYR A 209 1.98 11.20 -7.32
N PRO A 210 3.26 11.27 -7.75
CA PRO A 210 4.35 10.41 -7.27
C PRO A 210 4.92 10.73 -5.88
N VAL A 211 4.07 11.14 -4.95
CA VAL A 211 4.46 11.47 -3.57
C VAL A 211 5.02 10.23 -2.86
N LEU A 212 4.32 9.09 -2.96
CA LEU A 212 4.75 7.85 -2.32
C LEU A 212 6.08 7.37 -2.90
N PHE A 213 6.26 7.46 -4.22
CA PHE A 213 7.53 7.15 -4.87
C PHE A 213 8.70 7.94 -4.28
N PHE A 214 8.60 9.28 -4.20
CA PHE A 214 9.69 10.11 -3.67
C PHE A 214 9.93 9.89 -2.17
N MET A 215 8.88 9.68 -1.39
CA MET A 215 9.00 9.41 0.04
C MET A 215 9.63 8.05 0.32
N PHE A 216 9.28 7.01 -0.46
CA PHE A 216 9.79 5.66 -0.27
C PHE A 216 11.20 5.49 -0.86
N ALA A 217 11.40 5.82 -2.15
CA ALA A 217 12.68 5.64 -2.85
C ALA A 217 13.72 6.71 -2.49
N GLY A 218 13.29 7.92 -2.11
CA GLY A 218 14.18 9.00 -1.70
C GLY A 218 14.44 8.98 -0.20
N LEU A 219 13.50 9.51 0.58
CA LEU A 219 13.67 9.69 2.03
C LEU A 219 13.81 8.34 2.76
N GLY A 220 12.94 7.37 2.49
CA GLY A 220 12.94 6.06 3.12
C GLY A 220 14.22 5.26 2.84
N PHE A 221 14.76 5.34 1.62
CA PHE A 221 16.05 4.75 1.28
C PHE A 221 17.19 5.49 1.99
N GLY A 222 17.19 6.82 2.00
CA GLY A 222 18.19 7.62 2.72
C GLY A 222 18.24 7.30 4.22
N PHE A 223 17.08 7.12 4.85
CA PHE A 223 16.96 6.78 6.28
C PHE A 223 17.56 5.42 6.63
N THR A 224 17.72 4.51 5.66
CA THR A 224 18.37 3.21 5.87
C THR A 224 19.87 3.36 6.21
N PHE A 225 20.51 4.45 5.80
CA PHE A 225 21.95 4.68 6.01
C PHE A 225 22.24 5.64 7.17
N LEU A 226 21.22 6.15 7.87
CA LEU A 226 21.42 7.07 8.97
C LEU A 226 22.08 6.36 10.17
N PRO A 227 23.28 6.80 10.60
CA PRO A 227 23.95 6.21 11.75
C PRO A 227 23.33 6.75 13.05
N LEU A 228 22.45 5.96 13.67
CA LEU A 228 21.81 6.31 14.92
C LEU A 228 22.59 5.71 16.09
N LYS A 229 22.98 6.55 17.06
CA LYS A 229 23.89 6.21 18.16
C LYS A 229 23.32 5.18 19.15
N SER A 230 22.00 5.07 19.27
CA SER A 230 21.31 4.18 20.21
C SER A 230 20.09 3.54 19.55
N GLN A 231 19.80 2.31 19.95
CA GLN A 231 18.63 1.53 19.51
C GLN A 231 17.33 2.27 19.83
N MET A 232 17.24 2.91 21.01
CA MET A 232 16.08 3.68 21.43
C MET A 232 15.87 4.92 20.57
N CYS A 233 16.93 5.69 20.31
CA CYS A 233 16.85 6.86 19.43
C CYS A 233 16.43 6.45 18.02
N GLY A 234 16.91 5.30 17.56
CA GLY A 234 16.51 4.71 16.28
C GLY A 234 15.03 4.36 16.20
N ASN A 235 14.48 3.75 17.25
CA ASN A 235 13.06 3.43 17.33
C ASN A 235 12.18 4.69 17.40
N VAL A 236 12.56 5.69 18.21
CA VAL A 236 11.83 6.97 18.28
C VAL A 236 11.86 7.67 16.93
N PHE A 237 13.02 7.71 16.27
CA PHE A 237 13.15 8.29 14.93
C PHE A 237 12.26 7.56 13.91
N LEU A 238 12.26 6.23 13.92
CA LEU A 238 11.40 5.41 13.06
C LEU A 238 9.93 5.78 13.25
N TRP A 239 9.44 5.83 14.49
CA TRP A 239 8.06 6.18 14.77
C TRP A 239 7.72 7.59 14.31
N VAL A 240 8.53 8.59 14.68
CA VAL A 240 8.32 9.97 14.24
C VAL A 240 8.24 10.04 12.72
N ALA A 241 9.18 9.42 12.01
CA ALA A 241 9.19 9.41 10.56
C ALA A 241 8.00 8.65 9.95
N LEU A 242 7.52 7.56 10.57
CA LEU A 242 6.28 6.88 10.15
C LEU A 242 5.04 7.74 10.36
N PHE A 243 4.90 8.41 11.51
CA PHE A 243 3.75 9.31 11.76
C PHE A 243 3.70 10.45 10.75
N PHE A 244 4.83 11.16 10.57
CA PHE A 244 4.92 12.23 9.57
C PHE A 244 4.74 11.70 8.16
N GLY A 245 5.36 10.57 7.83
CA GLY A 245 5.29 9.96 6.52
C GLY A 245 3.87 9.63 6.09
N ASN A 246 3.14 8.91 6.95
CA ASN A 246 1.74 8.54 6.70
C ASN A 246 0.83 9.78 6.67
N GLY A 247 1.05 10.77 7.54
CA GLY A 247 0.29 12.01 7.55
C GLY A 247 0.44 12.81 6.25
N ILE A 248 1.67 12.94 5.73
CA ILE A 248 1.96 13.64 4.47
C ILE A 248 1.31 12.91 3.29
N ILE A 249 1.45 11.58 3.20
CA ILE A 249 0.84 10.78 2.14
C ILE A 249 -0.68 10.95 2.17
N MET A 250 -1.30 10.73 3.33
CA MET A 250 -2.75 10.87 3.47
C MET A 250 -3.23 12.27 3.07
N CYS A 251 -2.53 13.31 3.52
CA CYS A 251 -2.89 14.69 3.22
C CYS A 251 -2.76 15.00 1.73
N LEU A 252 -1.61 14.73 1.12
CA LEU A 252 -1.33 15.09 -0.27
C LEU A 252 -2.24 14.34 -1.27
N TYR A 253 -2.42 13.03 -1.10
CA TYR A 253 -3.34 12.28 -1.98
C TYR A 253 -4.81 12.69 -1.78
N SER A 254 -5.23 12.99 -0.55
CA SER A 254 -6.59 13.48 -0.30
C SER A 254 -6.81 14.84 -0.94
N MET A 255 -5.88 15.79 -0.77
CA MET A 255 -5.98 17.11 -1.40
C MET A 255 -6.08 17.00 -2.92
N GLU A 256 -5.24 16.17 -3.56
CA GLU A 256 -5.29 15.98 -5.02
C GLU A 256 -6.62 15.36 -5.46
N TRP A 257 -7.13 14.35 -4.74
CA TRP A 257 -8.41 13.73 -5.05
C TRP A 257 -9.59 14.71 -4.94
N TYR A 258 -9.63 15.53 -3.88
CA TYR A 258 -10.68 16.53 -3.72
C TYR A 258 -10.52 17.71 -4.69
N ALA A 259 -9.29 18.12 -5.02
CA ALA A 259 -9.02 19.12 -6.04
C ALA A 259 -9.52 18.67 -7.41
N ARG A 260 -9.25 17.42 -7.81
CA ARG A 260 -9.74 16.85 -9.09
C ARG A 260 -11.26 16.79 -9.20
N ARG A 261 -11.98 16.64 -8.08
CA ARG A 261 -13.45 16.66 -8.06
C ARG A 261 -14.05 18.06 -8.13
N ARG A 262 -13.33 19.10 -7.68
CA ARG A 262 -13.83 20.48 -7.61
C ARG A 262 -13.41 21.32 -8.80
N CYS A 263 -12.19 21.12 -9.27
CA CYS A 263 -11.55 21.97 -10.27
C CYS A 263 -11.85 21.45 -11.68
N PRO A 264 -12.15 22.33 -12.65
CA PRO A 264 -12.39 21.94 -14.03
C PRO A 264 -11.15 21.26 -14.64
N VAL A 265 -11.39 20.46 -15.68
CA VAL A 265 -10.31 19.82 -16.45
C VAL A 265 -9.57 20.90 -17.23
N TYR A 266 -8.24 20.97 -17.11
CA TYR A 266 -7.44 21.98 -17.81
C TYR A 266 -7.22 21.63 -19.29
N THR A 267 -7.11 20.34 -19.59
CA THR A 267 -6.84 19.83 -20.94
C THR A 267 -7.52 18.48 -21.16
N ASP A 268 -8.15 18.25 -22.30
CA ASP A 268 -8.75 16.95 -22.68
C ASP A 268 -7.71 15.87 -23.06
N SER A 269 -6.44 16.08 -22.70
CA SER A 269 -5.32 15.21 -23.06
C SER A 269 -4.91 14.29 -21.91
N TYR A 270 -4.26 13.18 -22.22
CA TYR A 270 -3.62 12.28 -21.24
C TYR A 270 -2.62 12.99 -20.31
N ALA A 271 -2.15 14.18 -20.67
CA ALA A 271 -1.32 15.02 -19.82
C ALA A 271 -2.01 15.45 -18.52
N ASP A 272 -3.34 15.53 -18.47
CA ASP A 272 -4.11 15.93 -17.27
C ASP A 272 -3.97 14.92 -16.11
N TYR A 273 -3.62 13.66 -16.41
CA TYR A 273 -3.30 12.66 -15.39
C TYR A 273 -2.00 12.96 -14.64
N PHE A 274 -1.07 13.69 -15.24
CA PHE A 274 0.25 13.99 -14.69
C PHE A 274 0.36 15.39 -14.07
N ILE A 275 -0.59 16.28 -14.37
CA ILE A 275 -0.61 17.64 -13.85
C ILE A 275 -1.39 17.64 -12.52
N PRO A 276 -0.74 17.97 -11.38
CA PRO A 276 -1.41 17.94 -10.09
C PRO A 276 -2.34 19.15 -9.95
N ARG A 277 -3.63 18.88 -9.73
CA ARG A 277 -4.65 19.94 -9.64
C ARG A 277 -4.66 20.64 -8.29
N SER A 278 -4.12 20.02 -7.23
CA SER A 278 -4.04 20.63 -5.90
C SER A 278 -3.23 21.92 -5.87
N TRP A 279 -2.32 22.13 -6.83
CA TRP A 279 -1.44 23.30 -6.89
C TRP A 279 -1.76 24.25 -8.04
N THR A 280 -2.47 23.77 -9.07
CA THR A 280 -2.75 24.54 -10.29
C THR A 280 -4.18 25.08 -10.34
N CYS A 281 -5.08 24.57 -9.49
CA CYS A 281 -6.48 24.97 -9.46
C CYS A 281 -6.67 26.48 -9.24
N ASP A 282 -7.43 27.11 -10.12
CA ASP A 282 -7.97 28.45 -9.88
C ASP A 282 -9.29 28.31 -9.10
N PHE A 283 -9.22 28.61 -7.80
CA PHE A 283 -10.34 28.45 -6.88
C PHE A 283 -11.44 29.51 -7.08
N SER A 284 -11.21 30.53 -7.93
CA SER A 284 -12.22 31.54 -8.26
C SER A 284 -13.36 31.01 -9.14
N ALA A 285 -13.20 29.84 -9.78
CA ALA A 285 -14.16 29.25 -10.72
C ALA A 285 -14.86 27.97 -10.18
N ILE A 286 -14.86 27.73 -8.87
CA ILE A 286 -15.35 26.48 -8.28
C ILE A 286 -16.87 26.35 -8.36
N ARG A 287 -17.35 25.16 -8.78
CA ARG A 287 -18.77 24.79 -8.67
C ARG A 287 -19.14 24.52 -7.20
N PRO A 288 -20.21 25.14 -6.66
CA PRO A 288 -20.69 24.83 -5.31
C PRO A 288 -21.16 23.37 -5.17
N TYR A 289 -21.09 22.84 -3.96
CA TYR A 289 -21.49 21.47 -3.63
C TYR A 289 -23.00 21.30 -3.90
N ALA A 290 -23.41 20.21 -4.56
CA ALA A 290 -24.84 19.94 -4.78
C ALA A 290 -25.65 19.79 -3.46
N GLY A 291 -24.97 19.63 -2.32
CA GLY A 291 -25.58 19.61 -0.98
C GLY A 291 -25.74 20.99 -0.32
N ASP A 292 -25.12 22.04 -0.86
CA ASP A 292 -25.25 23.42 -0.34
C ASP A 292 -26.44 24.17 -0.97
N LEU A 293 -27.00 23.64 -2.07
CA LEU A 293 -28.20 24.20 -2.73
C LEU A 293 -29.48 24.10 -1.88
N HIS A 294 -29.47 23.33 -0.79
CA HIS A 294 -30.62 23.23 0.13
C HIS A 294 -30.51 24.12 1.37
N ALA A 295 -29.40 24.83 1.57
CA ALA A 295 -29.17 25.63 2.77
C ALA A 295 -29.15 27.16 2.55
N GLY A 296 -29.44 27.63 1.33
CA GLY A 296 -29.38 29.07 1.04
C GLY A 296 -30.10 29.48 -0.24
N SER A 297 -31.43 29.45 -0.22
CA SER A 297 -32.25 30.28 -1.12
C SER A 297 -33.61 30.57 -0.48
N THR A 298 -33.62 31.44 0.54
CA THR A 298 -34.76 32.34 0.70
C THR A 298 -34.53 33.51 -0.25
N ASP A 299 -34.89 33.30 -1.52
CA ASP A 299 -35.01 34.40 -2.48
C ASP A 299 -36.33 35.13 -2.19
N GLU A 300 -36.21 36.40 -1.79
CA GLU A 300 -37.25 37.41 -1.99
C GLU A 300 -37.46 37.61 -3.50
N ALA A 301 -38.23 36.74 -4.13
CA ALA A 301 -39.02 37.03 -5.33
C ALA A 301 -39.76 35.75 -5.72
N GLY A 302 -41.08 35.76 -5.52
CA GLY A 302 -41.94 34.66 -5.94
C GLY A 302 -41.92 34.49 -7.45
N GLN A 303 -41.42 33.35 -7.92
CA GLN A 303 -41.85 32.72 -9.16
C GLN A 303 -41.53 31.22 -9.11
N ALA A 304 -42.59 30.40 -9.15
CA ALA A 304 -42.51 28.96 -9.11
C ALA A 304 -41.88 28.40 -10.40
N TYR A 305 -40.77 27.68 -10.28
CA TYR A 305 -40.20 26.89 -11.36
C TYR A 305 -40.64 25.43 -11.22
N VAL A 306 -41.47 24.96 -12.16
CA VAL A 306 -41.94 23.57 -12.26
C VAL A 306 -40.89 22.77 -13.03
N PRO A 307 -40.30 21.69 -12.49
CA PRO A 307 -39.38 20.87 -13.26
C PRO A 307 -40.16 19.89 -14.14
N ASN A 308 -40.00 20.03 -15.46
CA ASN A 308 -40.42 19.03 -16.44
C ASN A 308 -39.68 17.71 -16.19
N LYS A 309 -40.44 16.65 -15.92
CA LYS A 309 -40.00 15.25 -16.00
C LYS A 309 -40.37 14.71 -17.37
N GLU A 310 -39.39 14.43 -18.22
CA GLU A 310 -39.42 13.47 -19.34
C GLU A 310 -37.95 13.23 -19.74
N LEU A 311 -37.44 12.07 -20.16
CA LEU A 311 -37.84 10.65 -20.16
C LEU A 311 -36.53 9.87 -20.40
#